data_AF-A0A1G8A703-F1
#
_entry.id   AF-A0A1G8A703-F1
#
_cell.length_a   1.000
_cell.length_b   1.000
_cell.length_c   1.000
_cell.angle_alpha   90.00
_cell.angle_beta   90.00
_cell.angle_gamma   90.00
#
_symmetry.space_group_name_H-M   'P 1'
#
loop_
_entity.id
_entity.type
_entity.pdbx_description
1 polymer ?
#
loop_
_entity_poly.entity_id
_entity_poly.type
_entity_poly.pdbx_seq_one_letter_code
_entity_poly.pdbx_strand_id
1 'polypeptide(L)' 'MSHNYMGTLPDRIVGIQRLEALLIENGYLICQFSGEKIYDLTEVVAIFLPLSSTSDQVVAVRSNYAPEFVQKCLSSLQ' A
#
# COMPACT_ATOMS: atom_id res chain seq x y z
N MET A 1 43.83 3.69 4.60
CA MET A 1 42.81 4.77 4.59
C MET A 1 41.57 4.25 3.89
N SER A 2 40.65 3.68 4.67
CA SER A 2 39.36 3.16 4.20
C SER A 2 38.44 4.34 3.90
N HIS A 3 38.26 4.63 2.61
CA HIS A 3 37.25 5.58 2.16
C HIS A 3 35.88 4.96 2.41
N ASN A 4 35.21 5.42 3.47
CA ASN A 4 33.82 5.07 3.78
C ASN A 4 32.93 5.58 2.64
N TYR A 5 32.62 4.71 1.69
CA TYR A 5 31.48 4.87 0.80
C TYR A 5 30.20 4.74 1.64
N MET A 6 29.89 5.74 2.47
CA MET A 6 28.50 6.06 2.76
C MET A 6 27.94 6.74 1.51
N GLY A 7 27.65 5.91 0.50
CA GLY A 7 26.88 6.34 -0.66
C GLY A 7 25.57 6.90 -0.13
N THR A 8 25.39 8.21 -0.26
CA THR A 8 24.14 8.91 0.06
C THR A 8 22.99 8.13 -0.56
N LEU A 9 22.11 7.59 0.30
CA LEU A 9 20.86 6.99 -0.15
C LEU A 9 20.18 8.00 -1.09
N PRO A 10 19.81 7.61 -2.32
CA PRO A 10 19.14 8.51 -3.24
C PRO A 10 17.94 9.18 -2.55
N ASP A 11 17.77 10.50 -2.73
CA ASP A 11 16.71 11.28 -2.08
C ASP A 11 15.31 10.68 -2.29
N ARG A 12 15.10 9.99 -3.42
CA ARG A 12 13.87 9.26 -3.72
C ARG A 12 13.57 8.14 -2.71
N ILE A 13 14.59 7.42 -2.24
CA ILE A 13 14.45 6.35 -1.25
C ILE A 13 14.11 6.94 0.12
N VAL A 14 14.79 8.02 0.51
CA VAL A 14 14.51 8.75 1.76
C VAL A 14 13.09 9.35 1.73
N GLY A 15 12.66 9.85 0.57
CA GLY A 15 11.30 10.35 0.36
C GLY A 15 10.23 9.27 0.55
N ILE A 16 10.44 8.08 0.00
CA ILE A 16 9.52 6.93 0.17
C ILE A 16 9.45 6.51 1.64
N GLN A 17 10.60 6.35 2.31
CA GLN A 17 10.62 5.96 3.73
C GLN A 17 9.89 6.97 4.63
N ARG A 18 10.01 8.27 4.34
CA ARG A 18 9.27 9.31 5.06
C ARG A 18 7.77 9.23 4.79
N LEU A 19 7.36 8.96 3.55
CA LEU A 19 5.95 8.78 3.21
C LEU A 19 5.36 7.54 3.89
N GLU A 20 6.11 6.43 3.93
CA GLU A 20 5.72 5.22 4.66
C GLU A 20 5.56 5.50 6.16
N ALA A 21 6.52 6.18 6.79
CA ALA A 21 6.44 6.56 8.20
C ALA A 21 5.20 7.44 8.48
N LEU A 22 4.95 8.45 7.64
CA LEU A 22 3.78 9.33 7.76
C LEU A 22 2.47 8.57 7.58
N LEU A 23 2.42 7.62 6.65
CA LEU A 23 1.24 6.78 6.44
C LEU A 23 1.00 5.82 7.61
N ILE A 24 2.05 5.22 8.17
CA ILE A 24 1.96 4.35 9.35
C ILE A 24 1.48 5.13 10.57
N GLU A 25 2.00 6.34 10.77
CA GLU A 25 1.66 7.18 11.92
C GLU A 25 0.23 7.74 11.83
N ASN A 26 -0.16 8.25 10.66
CA ASN A 26 -1.43 8.99 10.52
C ASN A 26 -2.56 8.14 9.93
N GLY A 27 -2.25 7.02 9.30
CA GLY A 27 -3.21 6.21 8.55
C GLY A 27 -3.66 6.83 7.22
N TYR A 28 -3.14 7.99 6.82
CA TYR A 28 -3.46 8.65 5.55
C TYR A 28 -2.35 9.59 5.08
N LEU A 29 -2.38 9.98 3.80
CA LEU A 29 -1.54 11.02 3.19
C LEU A 29 -2.42 12.13 2.62
N ILE A 30 -2.03 13.37 2.88
CA ILE A 30 -2.69 14.58 2.35
C ILE A 30 -1.77 15.22 1.30
N CYS A 31 -2.35 15.58 0.15
CA CYS A 31 -1.71 16.47 -0.81
C CYS A 31 -1.65 17.88 -0.22
N GLN A 32 -0.45 18.40 0.04
CA GLN A 32 -0.31 19.72 0.65
C GLN A 32 -0.86 20.87 -0.22
N PHE A 33 -0.89 20.70 -1.54
CA PHE A 33 -1.39 21.73 -2.46
C PHE A 33 -2.92 21.78 -2.50
N SER A 34 -3.59 20.62 -2.62
CA SER A 34 -5.06 20.56 -2.71
C SER A 34 -5.76 20.41 -1.36
N GLY A 35 -5.04 19.98 -0.32
CA GLY A 35 -5.60 19.62 0.98
C GLY A 35 -6.36 18.29 0.97
N GLU A 36 -6.42 17.60 -0.16
CA GLU A 36 -7.17 16.35 -0.30
C GLU A 36 -6.37 15.17 0.24
N LYS A 37 -7.08 14.21 0.86
CA LYS A 37 -6.50 12.90 1.19
C LYS A 37 -6.29 12.13 -0.11
N ILE A 38 -5.04 11.81 -0.42
CA ILE A 38 -4.67 11.05 -1.62
C ILE A 38 -4.51 9.56 -1.34
N TYR A 39 -4.36 9.19 -0.05
CA TYR A 39 -4.40 7.81 0.44
C TYR A 39 -5.00 7.82 1.85
N ASP A 40 -5.99 6.98 2.12
CA ASP A 40 -6.58 6.81 3.46
C ASP A 40 -6.78 5.32 3.72
N LEU A 41 -6.10 4.79 4.74
CA LEU A 41 -6.16 3.38 5.10
C LEU A 41 -7.54 2.98 5.62
N THR A 42 -8.36 3.93 6.11
CA THR A 42 -9.75 3.64 6.49
C THR A 42 -10.63 3.31 5.29
N GLU A 43 -10.21 3.74 4.09
CA GLU A 43 -10.88 3.43 2.85
C GLU A 43 -10.36 2.14 2.20
N VAL A 44 -9.41 1.44 2.82
CA VAL A 44 -8.80 0.21 2.29
C VAL A 44 -9.25 -0.99 3.12
N VAL A 45 -9.61 -2.07 2.44
CA VAL A 45 -9.92 -3.37 3.05
C VAL A 45 -8.93 -4.43 2.56
N ALA A 46 -8.61 -5.36 3.45
CA ALA A 46 -7.83 -6.54 3.10
C ALA A 46 -8.76 -7.66 2.60
N ILE A 47 -8.46 -8.20 1.43
CA ILE A 47 -9.14 -9.35 0.85
C ILE A 47 -8.16 -10.52 0.86
N PHE A 48 -8.59 -11.64 1.42
CA PHE A 48 -7.83 -12.89 1.48
C PHE A 48 -8.29 -13.79 0.33
N LEU A 49 -7.39 -14.04 -0.61
CA LEU A 49 -7.61 -14.91 -1.76
C LEU A 49 -6.93 -16.26 -1.48
N PRO A 50 -7.69 -17.36 -1.35
CA PRO A 50 -7.09 -18.66 -1.09
C PRO A 50 -6.24 -19.11 -2.29
N LEU A 51 -4.94 -19.33 -2.06
CA LEU A 51 -4.03 -19.91 -3.04
C LEU A 51 -3.92 -21.43 -2.87
N SER A 52 -4.03 -21.91 -1.63
CA SER A 52 -3.97 -23.32 -1.28
C SER A 52 -4.77 -23.59 -0.01
N SER A 53 -4.81 -24.84 0.44
CA SER A 53 -5.42 -25.21 1.73
C SER A 53 -4.71 -24.63 2.96
N THR A 54 -3.53 -24.04 2.80
CA THR A 54 -2.70 -23.54 3.91
C THR A 54 -2.20 -22.11 3.71
N SER A 55 -2.57 -21.44 2.61
CA SER A 55 -2.06 -20.11 2.32
C SER A 55 -3.04 -19.25 1.54
N ASP A 56 -3.17 -18.00 1.98
CA ASP A 56 -3.90 -16.96 1.29
C ASP A 56 -2.93 -15.91 0.73
N GLN A 57 -3.27 -15.39 -0.45
CA GLN A 57 -2.74 -14.11 -0.91
C GLN A 57 -3.57 -12.99 -0.28
N VAL A 58 -2.92 -12.02 0.35
CA VAL A 58 -3.60 -10.83 0.88
C VAL A 58 -3.48 -9.70 -0.13
N VAL A 59 -4.62 -9.13 -0.52
CA VAL A 59 -4.70 -7.98 -1.42
C VAL A 59 -5.37 -6.83 -0.71
N ALA A 60 -4.76 -5.65 -0.75
CA ALA A 60 -5.36 -4.41 -0.26
C ALA A 60 -6.16 -3.74 -1.38
N VAL A 61 -7.45 -3.50 -1.15
CA VAL A 61 -8.36 -2.91 -2.15
C VAL A 61 -9.10 -1.75 -1.51
N ARG A 62 -9.35 -0.66 -2.25
CA ARG A 62 -10.24 0.39 -1.73
C ARG A 62 -11.65 -0.20 -1.56
N SER A 63 -12.23 0.04 -0.39
CA SER A 63 -13.52 -0.45 0.09
C SER A 63 -14.65 -0.31 -0.94
N ASN A 64 -14.71 0.80 -1.67
CA ASN A 64 -15.71 1.06 -2.71
C ASN A 64 -15.57 0.14 -3.94
N TYR A 65 -14.37 -0.37 -4.24
CA TYR A 65 -14.12 -1.31 -5.33
C TYR A 65 -14.06 -2.77 -4.86
N ALA A 66 -14.04 -3.02 -3.54
CA ALA A 66 -13.91 -4.37 -2.99
C ALA A 66 -15.00 -5.35 -3.47
N PRO A 67 -16.31 -4.98 -3.53
CA PRO A 67 -17.34 -5.89 -4.03
C PRO A 67 -17.11 -6.31 -5.50
N GLU A 68 -16.78 -5.35 -6.36
CA GLU A 68 -16.50 -5.61 -7.78
C GLU A 68 -15.25 -6.47 -7.95
N PHE A 69 -14.20 -6.20 -7.17
CA PHE A 69 -12.97 -6.99 -7.16
C PHE A 69 -13.25 -8.46 -6.80
N VAL A 70 -13.97 -8.71 -5.70
CA VAL A 70 -14.33 -10.07 -5.28
C VAL A 70 -15.16 -10.78 -6.35
N GLN A 71 -16.14 -10.10 -6.95
CA GLN A 71 -16.94 -10.68 -8.03
C GLN A 71 -16.09 -11.09 -9.22
N LYS A 72 -15.12 -10.26 -9.64
CA LYS A 72 -14.19 -10.61 -10.72
C LYS A 72 -13.36 -11.84 -10.37
N CYS A 73 -12.81 -11.92 -9.16
CA CYS A 73 -12.06 -13.10 -8.70
C CYS A 73 -12.91 -14.38 -8.75
N LEU A 74 -14.16 -14.32 -8.28
CA LEU A 74 -15.07 -15.47 -8.32
C LEU A 74 -15.43 -15.87 -9.75
N SER A 75 -15.67 -14.90 -10.64
CA SER A 75 -15.99 -15.17 -12.04
C SER A 75 -14.83 -15.83 -12.80
N SER A 76 -13.58 -15.59 -12.38
CA SER A 76 -12.39 -16.22 -12.98
C SER A 76 -12.13 -17.66 -12.53
N LEU A 77 -12.90 -18.16 -11.56
CA LEU A 77 -12.81 -19.54 -11.07
C LEU A 77 -13.79 -20.50 -11.77
N GLN A 78 -14.67 -19.98 -12.64
CA GLN A 78 -15.60 -20.76 -13.48
C GLN A 78 -14.99 -21.05 -14.85
#